data_AF-A0AAW9IKH8-F1
#
_entry.id   AF-A0AAW9IKH8-F1
#
_cell.length_a   1.000
_cell.length_b   1.000
_cell.length_c   1.000
_cell.angle_alpha   90.00
_cell.angle_beta   90.00
_cell.angle_gamma   90.00
#
_symmetry.space_group_name_H-M   'P 1'
#
loop_
_entity.id
_entity.type
_entity.pdbx_description
1 polymer ?
#
loop_
_entity_poly.entity_id
_entity_poly.type
_entity_poly.pdbx_seq_one_letter_code
_entity_poly.pdbx_strand_id
1 'polypeptide(L)'
;PKTEEGAIDFKQDFFGKESNLTVSGQLNGECYALAFRNIYTFGPTFRAENSNTARHAAEFWMIEPEIAFADLQDDMELAEDMLKYVLEYVLAECPEEMEFFNQFVDKGILDRLNHVISSDFGKVTYTDAVEILKKADKKFEYPVEWGIDLQTEHERYL
;
A
#
# COMPACT_ATOMS: atom_id res chain seq x y z
N PRO A 1 9.13 -35.25 7.35
CA PRO A 1 10.29 -36.12 7.03
C PRO A 1 11.56 -35.42 7.49
N LYS A 2 12.54 -36.15 8.02
CA LYS A 2 13.81 -35.57 8.49
C LYS A 2 15.00 -36.25 7.81
N THR A 3 16.08 -35.52 7.61
CA THR A 3 17.35 -36.09 7.13
C THR A 3 18.02 -36.94 8.22
N GLU A 4 19.09 -37.66 7.87
CA GLU A 4 19.90 -38.42 8.84
C GLU A 4 20.50 -37.51 9.93
N GLU A 5 20.76 -36.24 9.60
CA GLU A 5 21.22 -35.20 10.54
C GLU A 5 20.10 -34.56 11.36
N GLY A 6 18.84 -34.98 11.17
CA GLY A 6 17.68 -34.51 11.94
C GLY A 6 17.07 -33.18 11.49
N ALA A 7 17.57 -32.58 10.40
CA ALA A 7 16.99 -31.41 9.75
C ALA A 7 15.70 -31.76 8.99
N ILE A 8 14.88 -30.77 8.66
CA ILE A 8 13.69 -30.98 7.82
C ILE A 8 14.16 -31.34 6.40
N ASP A 9 13.66 -32.46 5.86
CA ASP A 9 13.94 -32.86 4.48
C ASP A 9 12.90 -32.28 3.51
N PHE A 10 13.17 -31.09 2.98
CA PHE A 10 12.30 -30.39 2.04
C PHE A 10 12.18 -31.07 0.67
N LYS A 11 13.05 -32.03 0.32
CA LYS A 11 12.92 -32.76 -0.95
C LYS A 11 11.69 -33.68 -0.97
N GLN A 12 11.23 -34.07 0.22
CA GLN A 12 10.00 -34.84 0.42
C GLN A 12 8.77 -33.95 0.66
N ASP A 13 8.95 -32.63 0.67
CA ASP A 13 7.82 -31.70 0.69
C ASP A 13 7.11 -31.70 -0.68
N PHE A 14 5.86 -31.22 -0.72
CA PHE A 14 5.00 -31.29 -1.90
C PHE A 14 5.64 -30.62 -3.13
N PHE A 15 6.29 -29.47 -2.94
CA PHE A 15 6.97 -28.74 -4.01
C PHE A 15 8.44 -29.16 -4.21
N GLY A 16 8.93 -30.14 -3.44
CA GLY A 16 10.33 -30.60 -3.46
C GLY A 16 11.34 -29.55 -2.99
N LYS A 17 10.87 -28.46 -2.38
CA LYS A 17 11.66 -27.36 -1.81
C LYS A 17 10.84 -26.62 -0.74
N GLU A 18 11.54 -25.88 0.11
CA GLU A 18 10.92 -24.95 1.03
C GLU A 18 10.07 -23.93 0.25
N SER A 19 8.82 -23.75 0.70
CA SER A 19 7.83 -22.90 0.05
C SER A 19 7.11 -22.08 1.10
N ASN A 20 6.92 -20.79 0.82
CA ASN A 20 6.31 -19.83 1.72
C ASN A 20 5.15 -19.12 1.03
N LEU A 21 4.26 -18.54 1.84
CA LEU A 21 3.24 -17.64 1.35
C LEU A 21 3.87 -16.30 0.96
N THR A 22 3.46 -15.73 -0.17
CA THR A 22 4.10 -14.52 -0.70
C THR A 22 3.68 -13.28 0.05
N VAL A 23 4.61 -12.32 0.17
CA VAL A 23 4.36 -10.98 0.70
C VAL A 23 3.94 -10.00 -0.40
N SER A 24 4.17 -10.35 -1.68
CA SER A 24 3.91 -9.52 -2.86
C SER A 24 4.00 -10.35 -4.15
N GLY A 25 3.23 -9.98 -5.16
CA GLY A 25 3.30 -10.55 -6.52
C GLY A 25 4.23 -9.78 -7.47
N GLN A 26 4.82 -8.66 -7.03
CA GLN A 26 5.54 -7.70 -7.87
C GLN A 26 6.57 -8.33 -8.82
N LEU A 27 7.48 -9.18 -8.31
CA LEU A 27 8.53 -9.79 -9.14
C LEU A 27 7.96 -10.67 -10.27
N ASN A 28 6.82 -11.30 -10.04
CA ASN A 28 6.11 -12.04 -11.07
C ASN A 28 5.41 -11.07 -12.03
N GLY A 29 4.84 -9.98 -11.51
CA GLY A 29 4.25 -8.88 -12.27
C GLY A 29 5.20 -8.26 -13.28
N GLU A 30 6.44 -7.93 -12.88
CA GLU A 30 7.48 -7.39 -13.76
C GLU A 30 7.74 -8.29 -14.97
N CYS A 31 7.84 -9.60 -14.76
CA CYS A 31 8.01 -10.57 -15.86
C CYS A 31 6.85 -10.51 -16.86
N TYR A 32 5.62 -10.35 -16.36
CA TYR A 32 4.44 -10.27 -17.20
C TYR A 32 4.27 -8.92 -17.88
N ALA A 33 4.65 -7.81 -17.24
CA ALA A 33 4.64 -6.48 -17.84
C ALA A 33 5.56 -6.42 -19.08
N LEU A 34 6.69 -7.12 -19.07
CA LEU A 34 7.56 -7.22 -20.25
C LEU A 34 6.89 -7.94 -21.45
N ALA A 35 5.89 -8.79 -21.20
CA ALA A 35 5.15 -9.51 -22.24
C ALA A 35 3.84 -8.80 -22.65
N PHE A 36 3.11 -8.27 -21.68
CA PHE A 36 1.74 -7.75 -21.85
C PHE A 36 1.64 -6.23 -21.71
N ARG A 37 2.76 -5.56 -21.44
CA ARG A 37 2.91 -4.12 -21.16
C ARG A 37 2.27 -3.68 -19.86
N ASN A 38 0.96 -3.84 -19.72
CA ASN A 38 0.21 -3.37 -18.56
C ASN A 38 -0.47 -4.57 -17.91
N ILE A 39 -0.14 -4.84 -16.66
CA ILE A 39 -0.75 -5.91 -15.87
C ILE A 39 -1.14 -5.37 -14.50
N TYR A 40 -1.97 -6.11 -13.79
CA TYR A 40 -2.14 -5.93 -12.36
C TYR A 40 -2.35 -7.29 -11.70
N THR A 41 -1.85 -7.46 -10.49
CA THR A 41 -2.26 -8.55 -9.61
C THR A 41 -3.46 -8.10 -8.77
N PHE A 42 -4.32 -9.03 -8.40
CA PHE A 42 -5.30 -8.83 -7.34
C PHE A 42 -5.43 -10.16 -6.59
N GLY A 43 -4.75 -10.26 -5.45
CA GLY A 43 -4.61 -11.53 -4.73
C GLY A 43 -4.27 -11.37 -3.25
N PRO A 44 -4.40 -12.46 -2.49
CA PRO A 44 -4.02 -12.48 -1.08
C PRO A 44 -2.50 -12.49 -0.93
N THR A 45 -2.02 -11.77 0.08
CA THR A 45 -0.63 -11.70 0.50
C THR A 45 -0.53 -11.78 2.02
N PHE A 46 0.63 -12.18 2.51
CA PHE A 46 0.77 -12.64 3.89
C PHE A 46 1.97 -11.98 4.56
N ARG A 47 1.84 -11.60 5.83
CA ARG A 47 2.94 -11.12 6.67
C ARG A 47 2.95 -11.87 7.99
N ALA A 48 4.07 -12.50 8.32
CA ALA A 48 4.22 -13.34 9.51
C ALA A 48 4.83 -12.59 10.72
N GLU A 49 4.83 -11.26 10.68
CA GLU A 49 5.29 -10.43 11.80
C GLU A 49 4.37 -10.60 13.01
N ASN A 50 4.94 -10.68 14.21
CA ASN A 50 4.16 -10.76 15.45
C ASN A 50 3.67 -9.36 15.86
N SER A 51 2.76 -8.80 15.06
CA SER A 51 2.19 -7.47 15.22
C SER A 51 0.71 -7.56 15.57
N ASN A 52 0.35 -7.19 16.80
CA ASN A 52 -1.04 -7.16 17.26
C ASN A 52 -1.51 -5.71 17.43
N THR A 53 -1.94 -5.10 16.33
CA THR A 53 -2.45 -3.72 16.29
C THR A 53 -3.72 -3.67 15.46
N ALA A 54 -4.51 -2.60 15.60
CA ALA A 54 -5.78 -2.43 14.88
C ALA A 54 -5.64 -2.25 13.35
N ARG A 55 -4.41 -2.13 12.82
CA ARG A 55 -4.15 -1.83 11.40
C ARG A 55 -3.37 -2.92 10.65
N HIS A 56 -2.92 -3.96 11.35
CA HIS A 56 -2.12 -5.02 10.76
C HIS A 56 -2.93 -6.31 10.67
N ALA A 57 -2.81 -7.01 9.55
CA ALA A 57 -3.39 -8.32 9.32
C ALA A 57 -2.30 -9.27 8.80
N ALA A 58 -2.35 -10.53 9.24
CA ALA A 58 -1.41 -11.56 8.77
C ALA A 58 -1.73 -12.03 7.35
N GLU A 59 -2.96 -11.84 6.90
CA GLU A 59 -3.46 -12.09 5.54
C GLU A 59 -4.30 -10.88 5.11
N PHE A 60 -3.99 -10.34 3.94
CA PHE A 60 -4.71 -9.20 3.34
C PHE A 60 -4.56 -9.23 1.82
N TRP A 61 -5.42 -8.49 1.12
CA TRP A 61 -5.41 -8.44 -0.33
C TRP A 61 -4.62 -7.24 -0.83
N MET A 62 -3.78 -7.46 -1.84
CA MET A 62 -3.09 -6.40 -2.55
C MET A 62 -3.54 -6.35 -4.01
N ILE A 63 -3.58 -5.13 -4.53
CA ILE A 63 -3.70 -4.83 -5.95
C ILE A 63 -2.38 -4.19 -6.35
N GLU A 64 -1.63 -4.84 -7.25
CA GLU A 64 -0.28 -4.41 -7.62
C GLU A 64 -0.22 -4.23 -9.15
N PRO A 65 -0.43 -3.00 -9.67
CA PRO A 65 -0.25 -2.71 -11.09
C PRO A 65 1.23 -2.68 -11.46
N GLU A 66 1.55 -3.13 -12.67
CA GLU A 66 2.89 -3.03 -13.24
C GLU A 66 2.76 -2.55 -14.71
N ILE A 67 3.47 -1.48 -15.04
CA ILE A 67 3.37 -0.79 -16.34
C ILE A 67 4.74 -0.68 -17.02
N ALA A 68 4.87 -1.27 -18.20
CA ALA A 68 6.09 -1.18 -19.00
C ALA A 68 6.22 0.19 -19.66
N PHE A 69 7.47 0.63 -19.86
CA PHE A 69 7.82 1.93 -20.47
C PHE A 69 7.39 3.16 -19.65
N ALA A 70 7.17 2.96 -18.35
CA ALA A 70 6.85 4.00 -17.39
C ALA A 70 8.07 4.39 -16.56
N ASP A 71 8.10 5.64 -16.11
CA ASP A 71 8.96 6.08 -15.02
C ASP A 71 8.17 6.40 -13.74
N LEU A 72 8.84 6.95 -12.72
CA LEU A 72 8.21 7.28 -11.44
C LEU A 72 7.09 8.32 -11.59
N GLN A 73 7.18 9.22 -12.57
CA GLN A 73 6.16 10.24 -12.79
C GLN A 73 4.86 9.62 -13.33
N ASP A 74 4.99 8.66 -14.25
CA ASP A 74 3.87 7.88 -14.77
C ASP A 74 3.23 7.02 -13.66
N ASP A 75 4.05 6.40 -12.80
CA ASP A 75 3.56 5.59 -11.67
C ASP A 75 2.78 6.41 -10.64
N MET A 76 3.28 7.61 -10.29
CA MET A 76 2.55 8.55 -9.42
C MET A 76 1.22 9.01 -10.03
N GLU A 77 1.17 9.24 -11.34
CA GLU A 77 -0.06 9.62 -12.06
C GLU A 77 -1.06 8.46 -12.06
N LEU A 78 -0.61 7.24 -12.35
CA LEU A 78 -1.47 6.05 -12.31
C LEU A 78 -2.07 5.83 -10.91
N ALA A 79 -1.27 5.99 -9.85
CA ALA A 79 -1.74 5.84 -8.47
C ALA A 79 -2.82 6.88 -8.12
N GLU A 80 -2.62 8.14 -8.51
CA GLU A 80 -3.58 9.23 -8.28
C GLU A 80 -4.88 8.99 -9.07
N ASP A 81 -4.78 8.68 -10.37
CA ASP A 81 -5.93 8.42 -11.24
C ASP A 81 -6.75 7.22 -10.76
N MET A 82 -6.09 6.13 -10.39
CA MET A 82 -6.76 4.93 -9.88
C MET A 82 -7.53 5.24 -8.59
N LEU A 83 -6.92 5.95 -7.65
CA LEU A 83 -7.55 6.28 -6.37
C LEU A 83 -8.77 7.19 -6.59
N LYS A 84 -8.62 8.26 -7.38
CA LYS A 84 -9.73 9.17 -7.72
C LYS A 84 -10.88 8.41 -8.39
N TYR A 85 -10.58 7.59 -9.39
CA TYR A 85 -11.59 6.79 -10.10
C TYR A 85 -12.35 5.84 -9.17
N VAL A 86 -11.66 5.10 -8.30
CA VAL A 86 -12.31 4.16 -7.37
C VAL A 86 -13.21 4.91 -6.38
N LEU A 87 -12.77 6.06 -5.87
CA LEU A 87 -13.58 6.87 -4.97
C LEU A 87 -14.84 7.42 -5.66
N GLU A 88 -14.71 7.97 -6.87
CA GLU A 88 -15.84 8.41 -7.68
C GLU A 88 -16.82 7.28 -7.95
N TYR A 89 -16.32 6.10 -8.33
CA TYR A 89 -17.12 4.92 -8.59
C TYR A 89 -17.92 4.49 -7.35
N VAL A 90 -17.30 4.44 -6.17
CA VAL A 90 -17.98 4.08 -4.91
C VAL A 90 -19.05 5.11 -4.54
N LEU A 91 -18.77 6.41 -4.71
CA LEU A 91 -19.75 7.46 -4.41
C LEU A 91 -20.95 7.42 -5.36
N ALA A 92 -20.73 7.05 -6.63
CA ALA A 92 -21.80 6.93 -7.62
C ALA A 92 -22.65 5.67 -7.44
N GLU A 93 -22.01 4.53 -7.18
CA GLU A 93 -22.67 3.21 -7.17
C GLU A 93 -23.18 2.79 -5.79
N CYS A 94 -22.66 3.38 -4.70
CA CYS A 94 -23.06 3.04 -3.32
C CYS A 94 -23.50 4.27 -2.49
N PRO A 95 -24.40 5.14 -2.99
CA PRO A 95 -24.75 6.38 -2.31
C PRO A 95 -25.45 6.17 -0.96
N GLU A 96 -26.26 5.10 -0.83
CA GLU A 96 -26.99 4.80 0.42
C GLU A 96 -26.03 4.35 1.54
N GLU A 97 -25.10 3.45 1.23
CA GLU A 97 -24.06 3.00 2.17
C GLU A 97 -23.16 4.16 2.58
N MET A 98 -22.78 5.02 1.63
CA MET A 98 -21.92 6.16 1.91
C MET A 98 -22.60 7.22 2.78
N GLU A 99 -23.90 7.47 2.57
CA GLU A 99 -24.67 8.35 3.46
C GLU A 99 -24.83 7.74 4.85
N PHE A 100 -25.06 6.42 4.95
CA PHE A 100 -25.08 5.72 6.23
C PHE A 100 -23.75 5.87 6.98
N PHE A 101 -22.61 5.68 6.30
CA PHE A 101 -21.29 5.90 6.92
C PHE A 101 -21.10 7.35 7.35
N ASN A 102 -21.51 8.31 6.54
CA ASN A 102 -21.42 9.73 6.87
C ASN A 102 -22.24 10.11 8.10
N GLN A 103 -23.37 9.46 8.33
CA GLN A 103 -24.20 9.75 9.51
C GLN A 103 -23.71 9.05 10.77
N PHE A 104 -23.30 7.78 10.65
CA PHE A 104 -23.18 6.88 11.81
C PHE A 104 -21.78 6.35 12.09
N VAL A 105 -20.88 6.30 11.10
CA VAL A 105 -19.55 5.69 11.24
C VAL A 105 -18.46 6.75 11.28
N ASP A 106 -18.46 7.66 10.30
CA ASP A 106 -17.42 8.65 10.11
C ASP A 106 -18.01 9.95 9.54
N LYS A 107 -18.34 10.88 10.45
CA LYS A 107 -18.98 12.14 10.10
C LYS A 107 -18.07 13.02 9.25
N GLY A 108 -18.56 13.42 8.08
CA GLY A 108 -17.81 14.21 7.11
C GLY A 108 -16.97 13.38 6.15
N ILE A 109 -17.15 12.05 6.10
CA ILE A 109 -16.47 11.20 5.12
C ILE A 109 -16.78 11.64 3.69
N LEU A 110 -18.02 12.01 3.39
CA LEU A 110 -18.39 12.49 2.05
C LEU A 110 -17.61 13.74 1.66
N ASP A 111 -17.52 14.73 2.56
CA ASP A 111 -16.77 15.96 2.29
C ASP A 111 -15.29 15.67 2.08
N ARG A 112 -14.69 14.78 2.89
CA ARG A 112 -13.28 14.39 2.73
C ARG A 112 -13.03 13.64 1.43
N LEU A 113 -13.88 12.69 1.05
CA LEU A 113 -13.70 11.93 -0.19
C LEU A 113 -13.87 12.83 -1.41
N ASN A 114 -14.87 13.72 -1.42
CA ASN A 114 -15.02 14.72 -2.48
C ASN A 114 -13.83 15.67 -2.53
N HIS A 115 -13.28 16.07 -1.37
CA HIS A 115 -12.07 16.88 -1.34
C HIS A 115 -10.87 16.16 -1.96
N VAL A 116 -10.64 14.88 -1.65
CA VAL A 116 -9.58 14.07 -2.25
C VAL A 116 -9.76 13.95 -3.76
N ILE A 117 -10.97 13.67 -4.25
CA ILE A 117 -11.27 13.57 -5.68
C ILE A 117 -10.97 14.88 -6.41
N SER A 118 -11.39 16.01 -5.83
CA SER A 118 -11.27 17.33 -6.46
C SER A 118 -9.90 18.00 -6.33
N SER A 119 -8.98 17.44 -5.54
CA SER A 119 -7.67 18.04 -5.26
C SER A 119 -6.57 17.37 -6.07
N ASP A 120 -5.56 18.14 -6.49
CA ASP A 120 -4.33 17.58 -7.05
C ASP A 120 -3.41 17.10 -5.94
N PHE A 121 -2.77 15.94 -6.12
CA PHE A 121 -1.90 15.39 -5.08
C PHE A 121 -0.54 16.10 -5.06
N GLY A 122 -0.11 16.48 -3.86
CA GLY A 122 1.19 17.12 -3.65
C GLY A 122 2.33 16.14 -3.93
N LYS A 123 3.18 16.44 -4.92
CA LYS A 123 4.41 15.68 -5.21
C LYS A 123 5.58 16.32 -4.48
N VAL A 124 6.02 15.70 -3.39
CA VAL A 124 7.04 16.24 -2.49
C VAL A 124 8.22 15.27 -2.42
N THR A 125 9.44 15.77 -2.62
CA THR A 125 10.62 14.93 -2.46
C THR A 125 10.84 14.57 -0.99
N TYR A 126 11.43 13.41 -0.70
CA TYR A 126 11.79 13.04 0.67
C TYR A 126 12.59 14.14 1.39
N THR A 127 13.55 14.76 0.70
CA THR A 127 14.36 15.86 1.24
C THR A 127 13.50 17.06 1.63
N ASP A 128 12.57 17.46 0.77
CA ASP A 128 11.67 18.59 1.06
C ASP A 128 10.71 18.25 2.21
N ALA A 129 10.18 17.02 2.25
CA ALA A 129 9.32 16.55 3.33
C ALA A 129 10.03 16.64 4.70
N VAL A 130 11.29 16.18 4.79
CA VAL A 130 12.10 16.29 6.01
C VAL A 130 12.32 17.75 6.39
N GLU A 131 12.58 18.63 5.43
CA GLU A 131 12.77 20.07 5.69
C GLU A 131 11.48 20.78 6.14
N ILE A 132 10.32 20.38 5.62
CA ILE A 132 9.00 20.86 6.10
C ILE A 132 8.80 20.43 7.55
N LEU A 133 9.04 19.15 7.85
CA LEU A 133 8.85 18.59 9.18
C LEU A 133 9.79 19.22 10.22
N LYS A 134 11.05 19.50 9.88
CA LYS A 134 11.99 20.20 10.77
C LYS A 134 11.58 21.63 11.10
N LYS A 135 10.83 22.28 10.22
CA LYS A 135 10.31 23.65 10.40
C LYS A 135 8.93 23.68 11.05
N ALA A 136 8.32 22.52 11.30
CA ALA A 136 7.03 22.41 11.95
C ALA A 136 7.07 23.00 13.37
N ASP A 137 6.07 23.79 13.73
CA ASP A 137 5.84 24.21 15.12
C ASP A 137 5.12 23.11 15.92
N LYS A 138 5.60 21.86 15.76
CA LYS A 138 5.07 20.67 16.39
C LYS A 138 6.24 19.82 16.89
N LYS A 139 6.13 19.37 18.14
CA LYS A 139 7.06 18.38 18.69
C LYS A 139 6.59 16.97 18.30
N PHE A 140 7.44 16.26 17.58
CA PHE A 140 7.24 14.85 17.23
C PHE A 140 7.82 13.95 18.33
N GLU A 141 7.26 12.74 18.47
CA GLU A 141 7.77 11.71 19.38
C GLU A 141 9.01 11.03 18.77
N TYR A 142 9.00 10.82 17.46
CA TYR A 142 10.10 10.26 16.70
C TYR A 142 10.99 11.34 16.09
N PRO A 143 12.30 11.07 15.92
CA PRO A 143 13.21 12.04 15.31
C PRO A 143 12.84 12.29 13.85
N VAL A 144 13.04 13.54 13.40
CA VAL A 144 12.91 13.95 12.00
C VAL A 144 14.31 14.25 11.46
N GLU A 145 14.90 13.28 10.78
CA GLU A 145 16.25 13.37 10.23
C GLU A 145 16.30 12.81 8.80
N TRP A 146 17.26 13.28 8.02
CA TRP A 146 17.47 12.75 6.67
C TRP A 146 18.18 11.39 6.77
N GLY A 147 17.67 10.39 6.07
CA GLY A 147 18.16 9.01 6.09
C GLY A 147 17.41 8.07 7.05
N ILE A 148 16.41 8.57 7.80
CA ILE A 148 15.48 7.75 8.57
C ILE A 148 14.09 7.79 7.96
N ASP A 149 13.37 6.68 8.11
CA ASP A 149 12.03 6.54 7.57
C ASP A 149 11.01 7.44 8.28
N LEU A 150 10.06 7.98 7.53
CA LEU A 150 9.00 8.80 8.12
C LEU A 150 8.06 7.91 8.93
N GLN A 151 7.67 8.39 10.11
CA GLN A 151 6.71 7.69 10.94
C GLN A 151 5.31 8.19 10.64
N THR A 152 4.30 7.41 11.02
CA THR A 152 2.89 7.76 10.77
C THR A 152 2.49 9.14 11.28
N GLU A 153 3.12 9.63 12.36
CA GLU A 153 2.84 11.00 12.85
C GLU A 153 3.41 12.11 11.96
N HIS A 154 4.51 11.82 11.24
CA HIS A 154 5.14 12.72 10.28
C HIS A 154 4.30 12.78 9.00
N GLU A 155 3.91 11.63 8.46
CA GLU A 155 3.06 11.52 7.27
C GLU A 155 1.70 12.20 7.44
N ARG A 156 1.10 12.12 8.64
CA ARG A 156 -0.17 12.78 8.95
C ARG A 156 -0.07 14.28 9.19
N TYR A 157 1.14 14.80 9.43
CA TYR A 157 1.36 16.23 9.62
C TYR A 157 1.53 16.94 8.28
N LEU A 158 2.22 16.29 7.33
CA LEU A 158 2.30 16.69 5.94
C LEU A 158 0.91 16.68 5.30
#